data_AF-A0AAW6WCA3-F1
#
_entry.id   AF-A0AAW6WCA3-F1
#
_cell.length_a   1.000
_cell.length_b   1.000
_cell.length_c   1.000
_cell.angle_alpha   90.00
_cell.angle_beta   90.00
_cell.angle_gamma   90.00
#
_symmetry.space_group_name_H-M   'P 1'
#
loop_
_entity.id
_entity.type
_entity.pdbx_description
1 polymer ?
#
loop_
_entity_poly.entity_id
_entity_poly.type
_entity_poly.pdbx_seq_one_letter_code
_entity_poly.pdbx_strand_id
1 'polypeptide(L)'
;MNVEQIRAKKLYAEGKSAEEIAKLLEKSTGTIYRWIKQYKEEFEQSRKIAQMTTDDMSDLLDEAHKKNLLEIIENPHLLQNPKAADALIKIANVLEKMDARKEREAMLEANEEQKGVVFIDDIKEDGFDKSQSEEN
;
A
#
# COMPACT_ATOMS: atom_id res chain seq x y z
N MET A 1 -14.93 -7.22 26.08
CA MET A 1 -15.56 -5.91 25.76
C MET A 1 -17.04 -6.09 25.47
N ASN A 2 -17.85 -5.08 25.75
CA ASN A 2 -19.25 -5.01 25.31
C ASN A 2 -19.36 -4.34 23.92
N VAL A 3 -20.55 -4.32 23.34
CA VAL A 3 -20.80 -3.77 21.99
C VAL A 3 -20.41 -2.29 21.89
N GLU A 4 -20.68 -1.49 22.92
CA GLU A 4 -20.34 -0.06 22.94
C GLU A 4 -18.83 0.18 22.98
N GLN A 5 -18.08 -0.63 23.74
CA GLN A 5 -16.62 -0.60 23.79
C GLN A 5 -16.00 -0.98 22.45
N ILE A 6 -16.59 -1.96 21.74
CA ILE A 6 -16.15 -2.34 20.39
C ILE A 6 -16.36 -1.18 19.42
N ARG A 7 -17.52 -0.50 19.48
CA ARG A 7 -17.79 0.69 18.65
C ARG A 7 -16.82 1.83 18.98
N ALA A 8 -16.56 2.09 20.26
CA ALA A 8 -15.58 3.09 20.69
C ALA A 8 -14.17 2.78 20.15
N LYS A 9 -13.76 1.50 20.18
CA LYS A 9 -12.48 1.05 19.62
C LYS A 9 -12.38 1.31 18.13
N LYS A 10 -13.43 1.01 17.37
CA LYS A 10 -13.48 1.29 15.93
C LYS A 10 -13.35 2.79 15.64
N LEU A 11 -14.11 3.63 16.33
CA LEU A 11 -14.04 5.09 16.18
C LEU A 11 -12.66 5.65 16.57
N TYR A 12 -12.01 5.08 17.58
CA TYR A 12 -10.66 5.45 17.99
C TYR A 12 -9.60 5.06 16.94
N ALA A 13 -9.79 3.90 16.29
CA ALA A 13 -8.93 3.44 15.20
C ALA A 13 -9.05 4.35 13.96
N GLU A 14 -10.24 4.89 13.70
CA GLU A 14 -10.49 5.92 12.68
C GLU A 14 -9.88 7.30 13.04
N GLY A 15 -9.20 7.43 14.18
CA GLY A 15 -8.50 8.65 14.59
C GLY A 15 -9.33 9.64 15.41
N LYS A 16 -10.58 9.31 15.77
CA LYS A 16 -11.44 10.20 16.57
C LYS A 16 -10.93 10.37 18.00
N SER A 17 -11.12 11.57 18.55
CA SER A 17 -10.78 11.90 19.93
C SER A 17 -11.77 11.29 20.92
N ALA A 18 -11.39 11.18 22.19
CA ALA A 18 -12.28 10.67 23.24
C ALA A 18 -13.57 11.49 23.38
N GLU A 19 -13.51 12.80 23.11
CA GLU A 19 -14.64 13.72 23.16
C GLU A 19 -15.60 13.51 21.98
N GLU A 20 -15.07 13.28 20.78
CA GLU A 20 -15.88 12.96 19.60
C GLU A 20 -16.56 11.60 19.75
N ILE A 21 -15.83 10.60 20.26
CA ILE A 21 -16.38 9.27 20.53
C ILE A 21 -17.49 9.37 21.59
N ALA A 22 -17.29 10.17 22.63
CA ALA A 22 -18.27 10.39 23.68
C ALA A 22 -19.56 10.99 23.12
N LYS A 23 -19.46 11.99 22.23
CA LYS A 23 -20.61 12.59 21.52
C LYS A 23 -21.32 11.57 20.63
N LEU A 24 -20.58 10.78 19.86
CA LEU A 24 -21.15 9.79 18.92
C LEU A 24 -21.83 8.61 19.61
N LEU A 25 -21.39 8.24 20.81
CA LEU A 25 -21.93 7.11 21.58
C LEU A 25 -22.88 7.55 22.70
N GLU A 26 -23.17 8.86 22.80
CA GLU A 26 -23.97 9.46 23.88
C GLU A 26 -23.48 9.02 25.27
N LYS A 27 -22.15 9.02 25.47
CA LYS A 27 -21.49 8.67 26.74
C LYS A 27 -20.78 9.87 27.33
N SER A 28 -20.48 9.79 28.63
CA SER A 28 -19.57 10.75 29.25
C SER A 28 -18.14 10.55 28.75
N THR A 29 -17.40 11.64 28.55
CA THR A 29 -15.99 11.59 28.15
C THR A 29 -15.14 10.76 29.11
N GLY A 30 -15.43 10.84 30.42
CA GLY A 30 -14.76 10.01 31.43
C GLY A 30 -14.98 8.50 31.24
N THR A 31 -16.12 8.08 30.71
CA THR A 31 -16.38 6.67 30.37
C THR A 31 -15.49 6.21 29.22
N ILE A 32 -15.35 7.03 28.17
CA ILE A 32 -14.49 6.73 27.02
C ILE A 32 -13.02 6.69 27.46
N TYR A 33 -12.55 7.68 28.21
CA TYR A 33 -11.18 7.67 28.77
C TYR A 33 -10.92 6.43 29.62
N ARG A 34 -11.87 6.01 30.45
CA ARG A 34 -11.75 4.79 31.25
C ARG A 34 -11.61 3.55 30.36
N TRP A 35 -12.40 3.44 29.29
CA TRP A 35 -12.29 2.31 28.36
C TRP A 35 -10.96 2.29 27.62
N ILE A 36 -10.51 3.44 27.09
CA ILE A 36 -9.19 3.56 26.44
C ILE A 36 -8.09 3.17 27.41
N LYS A 37 -8.15 3.62 28.66
CA LYS A 37 -7.15 3.27 29.69
C LYS A 37 -7.18 1.78 30.05
N GLN A 38 -8.37 1.20 30.19
CA GLN A 38 -8.55 -0.19 30.58
C GLN A 38 -8.11 -1.18 29.48
N TYR A 39 -8.33 -0.81 28.21
CA TYR A 39 -8.03 -1.65 27.04
C TYR A 39 -7.00 -1.00 26.11
N LYS A 40 -5.99 -0.34 26.69
CA LYS A 40 -5.03 0.50 25.97
C LYS A 40 -4.41 -0.21 24.78
N GLU A 41 -3.88 -1.41 24.99
CA GLU A 41 -3.22 -2.19 23.95
C GLU A 41 -4.15 -2.52 22.78
N GLU A 42 -5.39 -2.93 23.05
CA GLU A 42 -6.35 -3.24 21.99
C GLU A 42 -6.72 -2.01 21.15
N PHE A 43 -6.86 -0.86 21.80
CA PHE A 43 -7.17 0.41 21.13
C PHE A 43 -5.99 0.90 20.27
N GLU A 44 -4.77 0.82 20.80
CA GLU A 44 -3.55 1.17 20.08
C GLU A 44 -3.29 0.21 18.90
N GLN A 45 -3.47 -1.10 19.10
CA GLN A 45 -3.37 -2.08 18.02
C GLN A 45 -4.39 -1.82 16.92
N SER A 46 -5.64 -1.54 17.28
CA SER A 46 -6.69 -1.24 16.29
C SER A 46 -6.34 0.02 15.49
N ARG A 47 -5.79 1.04 16.14
CA ARG A 47 -5.29 2.24 15.46
C ARG A 47 -4.10 1.93 14.54
N LYS A 48 -3.14 1.15 15.01
CA LYS A 48 -1.98 0.74 14.19
C LYS A 48 -2.41 -0.02 12.94
N ILE A 49 -3.36 -0.94 13.07
CA ILE A 49 -3.92 -1.70 11.94
C ILE A 49 -4.65 -0.75 10.98
N ALA A 50 -5.45 0.19 11.49
CA ALA A 50 -6.19 1.13 10.64
C ALA A 50 -5.29 2.13 9.90
N GLN A 51 -4.11 2.41 10.43
CA GLN A 51 -3.12 3.31 9.84
C GLN A 51 -2.10 2.59 8.94
N MET A 52 -2.15 1.26 8.88
CA MET A 52 -1.20 0.46 8.11
C MET A 52 -1.47 0.65 6.61
N THR A 53 -0.44 1.01 5.87
CA THR A 53 -0.50 1.10 4.40
C THR A 53 -0.36 -0.28 3.76
N THR A 54 -0.61 -0.37 2.45
CA THR A 54 -0.36 -1.61 1.70
C THR A 54 1.12 -1.99 1.74
N ASP A 55 2.02 -1.01 1.65
CA ASP A 55 3.46 -1.24 1.69
C ASP A 55 3.89 -1.76 3.07
N ASP A 56 3.38 -1.17 4.15
CA ASP A 56 3.63 -1.67 5.52
C ASP A 56 3.14 -3.13 5.69
N MET A 57 2.02 -3.49 5.09
CA MET A 57 1.50 -4.87 5.11
C MET A 57 2.40 -5.83 4.32
N SER A 58 2.92 -5.39 3.17
CA SER A 58 3.87 -6.16 2.37
C SER A 58 5.17 -6.42 3.14
N ASP A 59 5.75 -5.39 3.75
CA ASP A 59 6.98 -5.54 4.55
C ASP A 59 6.78 -6.48 5.74
N LEU A 60 5.66 -6.36 6.44
CA LEU A 60 5.30 -7.23 7.57
C LEU A 60 5.14 -8.69 7.12
N LEU A 61 4.49 -8.90 5.97
CA LEU A 61 4.27 -10.24 5.42
C LEU A 61 5.60 -10.88 4.99
N ASP A 62 6.49 -10.10 4.37
CA ASP A 62 7.83 -10.53 3.99
C ASP A 62 8.66 -10.93 5.22
N GLU A 63 8.63 -10.13 6.29
CA GLU A 63 9.31 -10.44 7.55
C GLU A 63 8.76 -11.74 8.18
N ALA A 64 7.44 -11.88 8.24
CA ALA A 64 6.79 -13.08 8.77
C ALA A 64 7.15 -14.34 7.96
N HIS A 65 7.17 -14.24 6.63
CA HIS A 65 7.58 -15.34 5.76
C HIS A 65 9.06 -15.71 5.94
N LYS A 66 9.97 -14.71 6.01
CA LYS A 66 11.39 -14.94 6.30
C LYS A 66 11.58 -15.66 7.64
N LYS A 67 10.86 -15.23 8.68
CA LYS A 67 10.91 -15.88 10.00
C LYS A 67 10.45 -17.34 9.94
N ASN A 68 9.35 -17.64 9.25
CA ASN A 68 8.90 -19.01 9.06
C ASN A 68 9.95 -19.88 8.35
N LEU A 69 10.63 -19.34 7.34
CA LEU A 69 11.70 -20.06 6.64
C LEU A 69 12.89 -20.36 7.57
N LEU A 70 13.27 -19.41 8.43
CA LEU A 70 14.31 -19.64 9.44
C LEU A 70 13.91 -20.76 10.42
N GLU A 71 12.67 -20.76 10.92
CA GLU A 71 12.16 -21.82 11.80
C GLU A 71 12.18 -23.21 11.13
N ILE A 72 11.91 -23.27 9.82
CA ILE A 72 12.00 -24.51 9.03
C ILE A 72 13.45 -24.96 8.85
N ILE A 73 14.39 -24.02 8.62
CA ILE A 73 15.82 -24.34 8.53
C ILE A 73 16.31 -24.95 9.85
N GLU A 74 15.89 -24.37 10.98
CA GLU A 74 16.23 -24.87 12.31
C GLU A 74 15.56 -26.24 12.59
N ASN A 75 14.34 -26.45 12.10
CA ASN A 75 13.57 -27.67 12.32
C ASN A 75 12.94 -28.21 11.02
N PRO A 76 13.71 -28.90 10.15
CA PRO A 76 13.22 -29.37 8.85
C PRO A 76 12.03 -30.34 8.92
N HIS A 77 11.83 -31.01 10.07
CA HIS A 77 10.66 -31.86 10.31
C HIS A 77 9.33 -31.13 10.21
N LEU A 78 9.28 -29.79 10.35
CA LEU A 78 8.07 -29.01 10.15
C LEU A 78 7.50 -29.16 8.73
N LEU A 79 8.33 -29.46 7.73
CA LEU A 79 7.91 -29.73 6.34
C LEU A 79 7.18 -31.06 6.18
N GLN A 80 7.29 -31.98 7.15
CA GLN A 80 6.53 -33.23 7.14
C GLN A 80 5.04 -32.97 7.40
N ASN A 81 4.69 -31.79 7.94
CA ASN A 81 3.31 -31.37 8.05
C ASN A 81 2.79 -30.91 6.68
N PRO A 82 1.81 -31.60 6.08
CA PRO A 82 1.32 -31.28 4.74
C PRO A 82 0.71 -29.88 4.64
N LYS A 83 0.15 -29.33 5.73
CA LYS A 83 -0.37 -27.96 5.74
C LYS A 83 0.73 -26.91 5.69
N ALA A 84 1.84 -27.16 6.40
CA ALA A 84 3.00 -26.28 6.38
C ALA A 84 3.64 -26.28 4.98
N ALA A 85 3.80 -27.47 4.38
CA ALA A 85 4.32 -27.61 3.01
C ALA A 85 3.42 -26.92 1.96
N ASP A 86 2.10 -27.13 2.00
CA ASP A 86 1.14 -26.48 1.08
C ASP A 86 1.16 -24.95 1.22
N ALA A 87 1.25 -24.42 2.45
CA ALA A 87 1.37 -22.99 2.68
C ALA A 87 2.64 -22.40 2.04
N LEU A 88 3.79 -23.09 2.14
CA LEU A 88 5.04 -22.65 1.52
C LEU A 88 4.97 -22.67 -0.01
N ILE A 89 4.36 -23.70 -0.60
CA ILE A 89 4.15 -23.78 -2.05
C ILE A 89 3.30 -22.58 -2.53
N LYS A 90 2.26 -22.21 -1.78
CA LYS A 90 1.43 -21.04 -2.10
C LYS A 90 2.23 -19.74 -2.04
N ILE A 91 3.08 -19.58 -1.02
CA ILE A 91 3.96 -18.41 -0.90
C ILE A 91 4.92 -18.34 -2.09
N ALA A 92 5.58 -19.45 -2.45
CA ALA A 92 6.47 -19.52 -3.60
C ALA A 92 5.77 -19.12 -4.91
N ASN A 93 4.57 -19.65 -5.16
CA ASN A 93 3.78 -19.31 -6.34
C ASN A 93 3.38 -17.82 -6.39
N VAL A 94 3.16 -17.18 -5.25
CA VAL A 94 2.86 -15.74 -5.19
C VAL A 94 4.11 -14.92 -5.52
N LEU A 95 5.26 -15.29 -4.96
CA LEU A 95 6.54 -14.63 -5.23
C LEU A 95 6.91 -14.70 -6.71
N GLU A 96 6.82 -15.88 -7.34
CA GLU A 96 7.07 -16.04 -8.79
C GLU A 96 6.16 -15.13 -9.63
N LYS A 97 4.88 -14.99 -9.25
CA LYS A 97 3.95 -14.09 -9.95
C LYS A 97 4.28 -12.62 -9.73
N MET A 98 4.79 -12.25 -8.56
CA MET A 98 5.21 -10.87 -8.26
C MET A 98 6.43 -10.49 -9.09
N ASP A 99 7.43 -11.37 -9.20
CA ASP A 99 8.60 -11.12 -10.05
C ASP A 99 8.22 -10.99 -11.53
N ALA A 100 7.41 -11.91 -12.05
CA ALA A 100 6.90 -11.84 -13.42
C ALA A 100 6.00 -10.62 -13.69
N ARG A 101 5.46 -9.99 -12.64
CA ARG A 101 4.70 -8.73 -12.74
C ARG A 101 5.63 -7.53 -12.76
N LYS A 102 6.63 -7.47 -11.87
CA LYS A 102 7.66 -6.42 -11.86
C LYS A 102 8.40 -6.34 -13.19
N GLU A 103 8.77 -7.49 -13.76
CA GLU A 103 9.41 -7.55 -15.08
C GLU A 103 8.52 -6.96 -16.19
N ARG A 104 7.21 -7.25 -16.14
CA ARG A 104 6.24 -6.70 -17.10
C ARG A 104 6.04 -5.20 -16.94
N GLU A 105 5.94 -4.71 -15.70
CA GLU A 105 5.80 -3.28 -15.40
C GLU A 105 7.04 -2.51 -15.89
N ALA A 106 8.25 -3.03 -15.63
CA ALA A 106 9.50 -2.45 -16.15
C ALA A 106 9.57 -2.46 -17.70
N MET A 107 9.08 -3.52 -18.36
CA MET A 107 8.99 -3.57 -19.82
C MET A 107 7.98 -2.55 -20.39
N LEU A 108 6.90 -2.26 -19.66
CA LEU A 108 5.90 -1.26 -20.07
C LEU A 108 6.45 0.16 -19.90
N GLU A 109 7.08 0.46 -18.77
CA GLU A 109 7.74 1.75 -18.52
C GLU A 109 8.84 2.03 -19.56
N ALA A 110 9.70 1.05 -19.85
CA ALA A 110 10.72 1.16 -20.89
C ALA A 110 10.14 1.40 -22.30
N ASN A 111 8.96 0.87 -22.59
CA ASN A 111 8.27 1.09 -23.87
C ASN A 111 7.58 2.46 -23.94
N GLU A 112 7.10 3.01 -22.82
CA GLU A 112 6.55 4.36 -22.74
C GLU A 112 7.64 5.43 -22.90
N GLU A 113 8.82 5.22 -22.30
CA GLU A 113 9.99 6.08 -22.48
C GLU A 113 10.49 6.10 -23.93
N GLN A 114 10.36 4.98 -24.67
CA GLN A 114 10.73 4.89 -26.08
C GLN A 114 9.72 5.53 -27.05
N LYS A 115 8.49 5.80 -26.61
CA LYS A 115 7.44 6.47 -27.41
C LYS A 115 7.45 8.00 -27.28
N GLY A 116 8.59 8.59 -26.94
CA GLY A 116 8.79 10.04 -27.01
C GLY A 116 8.43 10.57 -28.40
N VAL A 117 7.48 11.50 -28.46
CA VAL A 117 6.95 12.09 -29.70
C VAL A 117 8.10 12.80 -30.44
N VAL A 118 8.38 12.36 -31.68
CA VAL A 118 9.25 13.12 -32.59
C VAL A 118 8.47 14.34 -33.07
N PHE A 119 8.72 15.50 -32.48
CA PHE A 119 8.30 16.77 -33.06
C PHE A 119 9.20 17.05 -34.26
N ILE A 120 8.71 16.76 -35.47
CA ILE A 120 9.31 17.26 -36.70
C ILE A 120 8.87 18.72 -36.82
N ASP A 121 9.67 19.63 -36.27
CA ASP A 121 9.46 21.07 -36.38
C ASP A 121 10.30 21.61 -37.54
N ASP A 122 9.91 21.30 -38.77
CA ASP A 122 10.45 21.96 -39.97
C ASP A 122 9.67 23.26 -40.20
N ILE A 123 9.91 24.25 -39.34
CA ILE A 123 9.61 25.65 -39.62
C ILE A 123 10.82 26.25 -40.34
N LYS A 124 10.61 26.76 -41.57
CA LYS A 124 11.02 28.12 -42.00
C LYS A 124 10.07 28.62 -43.09
N GLU A 125 8.95 29.20 -42.66
CA GLU A 125 8.41 30.38 -43.36
C GLU A 125 9.14 31.62 -42.85
N ASP A 126 9.05 32.70 -43.64
CA ASP A 126 9.67 34.04 -43.55
C ASP A 126 10.87 34.20 -44.50
N GLY A 127 10.83 34.94 -45.61
CA GLY A 127 10.08 36.16 -45.94
C GLY A 127 11.09 37.33 -46.14
N PHE A 128 10.79 38.27 -47.08
CA PHE A 128 11.51 39.52 -47.47
C PHE A 128 12.54 39.41 -48.64
N ASP A 129 12.60 40.31 -49.64
CA ASP A 129 11.87 41.54 -50.01
C ASP A 129 12.12 41.92 -51.50
N LYS A 130 11.23 42.77 -52.05
CA LYS A 130 11.19 43.60 -53.30
C LYS A 130 12.51 43.84 -54.06
N SER A 131 12.54 43.97 -55.40
CA SER A 131 11.90 45.04 -56.22
C SER A 131 12.34 44.97 -57.71
N GLN A 132 11.60 45.71 -58.55
CA GLN A 132 11.83 46.21 -59.94
C GLN A 132 10.94 45.53 -61.01
N SER A 133 9.89 46.16 -61.57
CA SER A 133 9.86 47.23 -62.62
C SER A 133 10.67 46.81 -63.86
N GLU A 134 10.20 46.78 -65.10
CA GLU A 134 9.37 47.71 -65.88
C GLU A 134 8.71 47.02 -67.11
N GLU A 135 7.85 47.80 -67.78
CA GLU A 135 7.15 47.58 -69.04
C GLU A 135 7.99 46.94 -70.18
N ASN A 136 7.34 46.04 -70.93
CA ASN A 136 7.18 46.13 -72.39
C ASN A 136 6.10 45.16 -72.88
#